data_AF-A0A6B2LW82-F1
#
_entry.id   AF-A0A6B2LW82-F1
#
_cell.length_a   1.000
_cell.length_b   1.000
_cell.length_c   1.000
_cell.angle_alpha   90.00
_cell.angle_beta   90.00
_cell.angle_gamma   90.00
#
_symmetry.space_group_name_H-M   'P 1'
#
loop_
_entity.id
_entity.type
_entity.pdbx_description
1 polymer ?
#
loop_
_entity_poly.entity_id
_entity_poly.type
_entity_poly.pdbx_seq_one_letter_code
_entity_poly.pdbx_strand_id
1 'polypeptide(L)' 'MNLQQNNISGSITSSIGNLVHLVGITLSANPISGTIPEGFYNLTNVTLIEFSSTPISG' A
#
# COMPACT_ATOMS: atom_id res chain seq x y z
N MET A 1 7.72 2.52 -6.05
CA MET A 1 8.31 2.14 -4.76
C MET A 1 8.20 0.64 -4.61
N ASN A 2 9.32 -0.07 -4.48
CA ASN A 2 9.31 -1.53 -4.31
C ASN A 2 9.69 -1.89 -2.88
N LEU A 3 8.75 -2.49 -2.15
CA LEU A 3 8.90 -2.91 -0.75
C LEU A 3 8.55 -4.39 -0.55
N GLN A 4 8.51 -5.18 -1.63
CA GLN A 4 8.15 -6.59 -1.54
C GLN A 4 9.14 -7.40 -0.69
N GLN A 5 8.66 -8.48 -0.07
CA GLN A 5 9.48 -9.44 0.69
C GLN A 5 10.31 -8.80 1.82
N ASN A 6 9.70 -7.87 2.54
CA ASN A 6 10.26 -7.35 3.78
C ASN A 6 9.46 -7.88 4.98
N ASN A 7 9.90 -7.51 6.18
CA ASN A 7 9.16 -7.80 7.40
C ASN A 7 8.34 -6.58 7.86
N ILE A 8 7.78 -5.83 6.90
CA ILE A 8 6.99 -4.63 7.20
C ILE A 8 5.64 -5.08 7.73
N SER A 9 5.34 -4.77 8.99
CA SER A 9 4.11 -5.16 9.67
C SER A 9 3.25 -3.94 10.02
N GLY A 10 1.99 -4.20 10.39
CA GLY A 10 1.04 -3.15 10.78
C GLY A 10 0.02 -2.89 9.67
N SER A 11 -0.61 -1.72 9.70
CA SER A 11 -1.64 -1.31 8.73
C SER A 11 -1.21 -0.10 7.90
N ILE A 12 -1.78 0.02 6.70
CA ILE A 12 -1.58 1.21 5.88
C ILE A 12 -2.44 2.33 6.46
N THR A 13 -1.84 3.48 6.72
CA THR A 13 -2.54 4.64 7.28
C THR A 13 -3.02 5.59 6.18
N SER A 14 -3.99 6.47 6.49
CA SER A 14 -4.49 7.49 5.55
C SER A 14 -3.40 8.44 5.03
N SER A 15 -2.28 8.55 5.73
CA SER A 15 -1.12 9.34 5.30
C SER A 15 -0.50 8.88 3.97
N ILE A 16 -0.80 7.67 3.50
CA ILE A 16 -0.41 7.20 2.16
C ILE A 16 -0.89 8.18 1.07
N GLY A 17 -2.04 8.85 1.28
CA GLY A 17 -2.58 9.84 0.36
C GLY A 17 -1.73 11.10 0.18
N ASN A 18 -0.72 11.31 1.02
CA ASN A 18 0.25 12.41 0.86
C ASN A 18 1.28 12.12 -0.24
N LEU A 19 1.38 10.87 -0.70
CA LEU A 19 2.28 10.46 -1.78
C LEU A 19 1.66 10.79 -3.15
N VAL A 20 1.28 12.05 -3.37
CA VAL A 20 0.55 12.52 -4.58
C VAL A 20 1.31 12.32 -5.90
N HIS A 21 2.63 12.11 -5.83
CA HIS A 21 3.48 11.82 -6.98
C HIS A 21 3.81 10.34 -7.14
N LEU A 22 3.22 9.46 -6.32
CA LEU A 22 3.42 8.03 -6.40
C LEU A 22 2.83 7.51 -7.72
N VAL A 23 3.63 6.79 -8.49
CA VAL A 23 3.20 6.14 -9.75
C VAL A 23 2.91 4.66 -9.52
N GLY A 24 3.63 4.00 -8.62
CA GLY A 24 3.34 2.62 -8.28
C GLY A 24 3.97 2.17 -6.98
N ILE A 25 3.33 1.22 -6.32
CA ILE A 25 3.77 0.64 -5.05
C ILE A 25 3.56 -0.88 -5.04
N THR A 26 4.59 -1.60 -4.61
CA THR A 26 4.52 -3.06 -4.39
C THR A 26 4.83 -3.37 -2.94
N LEU A 27 3.90 -4.03 -2.26
CA LEU A 27 3.98 -4.40 -0.84
C LEU A 27 3.87 -5.91 -0.64
N SER A 28 3.95 -6.69 -1.73
CA SER A 28 3.78 -8.13 -1.72
C SER A 28 4.65 -8.85 -0.70
N ALA A 29 4.14 -9.96 -0.16
CA ALA A 29 4.86 -10.80 0.78
C ALA A 29 5.40 -10.01 2.00
N ASN A 30 4.56 -9.15 2.57
CA ASN A 30 4.80 -8.50 3.85
C ASN A 30 3.65 -8.82 4.82
N PRO A 31 3.90 -8.86 6.15
CA PRO A 31 2.86 -9.03 7.17
C PRO A 31 2.01 -7.77 7.40
N ILE A 32 1.64 -7.05 6.32
CA ILE A 32 0.77 -5.87 6.38
C ILE A 32 -0.69 -6.33 6.42
N SER A 33 -1.41 -5.90 7.45
CA SER A 33 -2.79 -6.31 7.75
C SER A 33 -3.72 -5.11 7.90
N GLY A 34 -5.04 -5.34 7.92
CA GLY A 34 -6.04 -4.30 8.10
C GLY A 34 -6.73 -3.91 6.79
N THR A 35 -7.32 -2.72 6.73
CA THR A 35 -8.10 -2.26 5.57
C THR A 35 -7.36 -1.30 4.67
N ILE A 36 -7.85 -1.13 3.43
CA ILE A 36 -7.40 -0.06 2.55
C ILE A 36 -7.93 1.28 3.10
N PRO A 37 -7.07 2.22 3.55
CA PRO A 37 -7.52 3.49 4.09
C PRO A 37 -8.01 4.45 2.99
N GLU A 38 -8.87 5.40 3.37
CA GLU A 38 -9.44 6.41 2.47
C GLU A 38 -8.39 7.26 1.73
N GLY A 39 -7.19 7.39 2.31
CA GLY A 39 -6.06 8.09 1.66
C GLY A 39 -5.67 7.53 0.29
N PHE A 40 -6.01 6.27 -0.02
CA PHE A 40 -5.80 5.71 -1.36
C PHE A 40 -6.57 6.46 -2.44
N TYR A 41 -7.70 7.08 -2.13
CA TYR A 41 -8.45 7.88 -3.10
C TYR A 41 -7.71 9.15 -3.54
N ASN A 42 -6.72 9.61 -2.77
CA ASN A 42 -5.88 10.76 -3.13
C ASN A 42 -4.70 10.39 -4.05
N LEU A 43 -4.46 9.10 -4.30
CA LEU A 43 -3.35 8.62 -5.13
C LEU A 43 -3.68 8.67 -6.63
N THR A 44 -3.97 9.87 -7.13
CA THR A 44 -4.48 10.07 -8.51
C THR A 44 -3.49 9.73 -9.62
N ASN A 45 -2.18 9.71 -9.32
CA ASN A 45 -1.13 9.38 -10.28
C ASN A 45 -0.71 7.90 -10.25
N VAL A 46 -1.27 7.10 -9.34
CA VAL A 46 -0.89 5.69 -9.20
C VAL A 46 -1.52 4.86 -10.32
N THR A 47 -0.68 4.07 -10.97
CA THR A 47 -1.04 3.15 -12.05
C THR A 47 -0.84 1.69 -11.68
N LEU A 48 -0.10 1.41 -10.59
CA LEU A 48 0.18 0.07 -10.10
C LEU A 48 0.11 0.02 -8.58
N ILE A 49 -0.73 -0.88 -8.05
CA ILE A 49 -0.74 -1.24 -6.63
C ILE A 49 -0.75 -2.76 -6.54
N GLU A 50 0.23 -3.32 -5.83
CA GLU A 50 0.38 -4.76 -5.66
C GLU A 50 0.44 -5.12 -4.17
N PHE A 51 -0.54 -5.92 -3.71
CA PHE A 51 -0.68 -6.40 -2.32
C PHE A 51 -0.68 -7.93 -2.22
N SER A 52 -0.25 -8.64 -3.27
CA SER A 52 -0.27 -10.10 -3.29
C SER A 52 0.45 -10.71 -2.08
N SER A 53 -0.14 -11.75 -1.50
CA SER A 53 0.40 -12.41 -0.29
C SER A 53 0.58 -11.47 0.91
N THR A 54 -0.38 -10.56 1.13
CA THR A 54 -0.50 -9.76 2.35
C THR A 54 -1.87 -10.02 3.01
N PRO A 55 -1.98 -10.02 4.35
CA PRO A 55 -3.25 -10.17 5.05
C PRO A 55 -4.12 -8.89 5.05
N ILE A 56 -4.01 -8.06 4.00
CA ILE A 56 -4.84 -6.87 3.85
C ILE A 56 -6.24 -7.28 3.34
N SER A 57 -7.27 -6.72 3.94
CA SER A 57 -8.67 -6.92 3.57
C SER A 57 -9.23 -5.63 2.96
N GLY A 58 -10.10 -5.73 1.96
CA GLY A 58 -10.81 -4.60 1.37
C GLY A 58 -12.15 -4.39 2.03
#